data_AF-A0A6B2VIL6-F1
#
_entry.id   AF-A0A6B2VIL6-F1
#
_cell.length_a   1.000
_cell.length_b   1.000
_cell.length_c   1.000
_cell.angle_alpha   90.00
_cell.angle_beta   90.00
_cell.angle_gamma   90.00
#
_symmetry.space_group_name_H-M   'P 1'
#
loop_
_entity.id
_entity.type
_entity.pdbx_description
1 polymer ?
#
loop_
_entity_poly.entity_id
_entity_poly.type
_entity_poly.pdbx_seq_one_letter_code
_entity_poly.pdbx_strand_id
1 'polypeptide(L)'
;AAGPLPPVLNIGGGEAVRVRELVRRLAGAAGFAGRIEEDEGGSDRSARVSWQCSDVTAAHAALGWRPEHTLDESLAALWAAAQADPHDPGGDGTP
;
A
#
# COMPACT_ATOMS: atom_id res chain seq x y z
N ALA A 1 -17.42 -0.59 -33.50
CA ALA A 1 -18.65 -0.41 -32.71
C ALA A 1 -18.34 0.57 -31.59
N ALA A 2 -19.16 1.60 -31.40
CA ALA A 2 -19.03 2.52 -30.25
C ALA A 2 -20.05 2.09 -29.18
N GLY A 3 -19.72 1.00 -28.48
CA GLY A 3 -20.42 0.64 -27.24
C GLY A 3 -19.86 1.43 -26.06
N PRO A 4 -20.58 1.52 -24.94
CA PRO A 4 -20.03 2.10 -23.72
C PRO A 4 -18.75 1.36 -23.31
N LEU A 5 -17.77 2.11 -22.83
CA LEU A 5 -16.54 1.53 -22.29
C LEU A 5 -16.89 0.63 -21.08
N PRO A 6 -16.14 -0.47 -20.86
CA PRO A 6 -16.26 -1.23 -19.63
C PRO A 6 -16.08 -0.34 -18.39
N PRO A 7 -16.79 -0.61 -17.29
CA PRO A 7 -16.67 0.16 -16.07
C PRO A 7 -15.25 0.07 -15.50
N VAL A 8 -14.75 1.19 -14.97
CA VAL A 8 -13.52 1.20 -14.16
C VAL A 8 -13.84 0.68 -12.77
N LEU A 9 -13.09 -0.31 -12.30
CA LEU A 9 -13.29 -0.95 -11.01
C LEU A 9 -12.19 -0.53 -10.04
N ASN A 10 -12.56 -0.01 -8.88
CA ASN A 10 -11.60 0.24 -7.80
C ASN A 10 -11.20 -1.09 -7.14
N ILE A 11 -9.91 -1.27 -6.91
CA ILE A 11 -9.34 -2.41 -6.19
C ILE A 11 -8.54 -1.84 -5.01
N GLY A 12 -8.84 -2.26 -3.78
CA GLY A 12 -8.21 -1.75 -2.57
C GLY A 12 -8.93 -2.24 -1.32
N GLY A 13 -8.41 -2.00 -0.11
CA GLY A 13 -8.93 -2.63 1.10
C GLY A 13 -10.38 -2.29 1.51
N GLY A 14 -11.05 -1.33 0.86
CA GLY A 14 -12.41 -0.90 1.21
C GLY A 14 -12.50 0.01 2.44
N GLU A 15 -11.40 0.12 3.19
CA GLU A 15 -11.32 0.85 4.45
C GLU A 15 -10.15 1.83 4.44
N ALA A 16 -10.38 3.03 4.99
CA ALA A 16 -9.35 4.06 5.11
C ALA A 16 -8.59 3.91 6.43
N VAL A 17 -7.25 3.99 6.36
CA VAL A 17 -6.36 3.91 7.52
C VAL A 17 -5.58 5.22 7.66
N ARG A 18 -5.47 5.73 8.89
CA ARG A 18 -4.65 6.91 9.18
C ARG A 18 -3.18 6.58 8.93
N VAL A 19 -2.43 7.48 8.31
CA VAL A 19 -0.99 7.29 8.05
C VAL A 19 -0.21 6.95 9.32
N ARG A 20 -0.47 7.63 10.44
CA ARG A 20 0.17 7.32 11.73
C ARG A 20 -0.04 5.87 12.18
N GLU A 21 -1.21 5.31 11.90
CA GLU A 21 -1.55 3.96 12.30
C GLU A 21 -0.86 2.95 11.38
N LEU A 22 -0.86 3.23 10.08
CA LEU A 22 -0.11 2.46 9.08
C LEU A 22 1.38 2.39 9.43
N VAL A 23 2.00 3.53 9.76
CA VAL A 23 3.42 3.62 10.12
C VAL A 23 3.71 2.85 11.40
N ARG A 24 2.86 2.96 12.44
CA ARG A 24 3.01 2.20 13.68
C ARG A 24 2.92 0.70 13.47
N ARG A 25 1.98 0.23 12.64
CA ARG A 25 1.85 -1.20 12.31
C ARG A 25 3.08 -1.72 11.58
N LEU A 26 3.58 -0.98 10.60
CA LEU A 26 4.81 -1.34 9.88
C LEU A 26 6.02 -1.37 10.82
N ALA A 27 6.19 -0.35 11.67
CA ALA A 27 7.26 -0.32 12.66
C ALA A 27 7.20 -1.51 13.61
N GLY A 28 5.98 -1.89 14.05
CA GLY A 28 5.75 -3.09 14.85
C GLY A 28 6.15 -4.38 14.10
N ALA A 29 5.74 -4.52 12.84
CA ALA A 29 6.13 -5.66 11.99
C ALA A 29 7.66 -5.73 11.78
N ALA A 30 8.32 -4.58 11.72
CA ALA A 30 9.77 -4.47 11.61
C ALA A 30 10.55 -4.70 12.92
N GLY A 31 9.85 -4.82 14.06
CA GLY A 31 10.49 -4.87 15.38
C GLY A 31 11.17 -3.55 15.79
N PHE A 32 10.79 -2.43 15.18
CA PHE A 32 11.36 -1.12 15.48
C PHE A 32 10.87 -0.60 16.84
N ALA A 33 11.80 -0.36 17.76
CA ALA A 33 11.52 0.13 19.12
C ALA A 33 11.92 1.60 19.33
N GLY A 34 12.30 2.32 18.27
CA GLY A 34 12.66 3.73 18.34
C GLY A 34 11.44 4.65 18.41
N ARG A 35 11.71 5.98 18.43
CA ARG A 35 10.64 6.99 18.36
C ARG A 35 10.27 7.28 16.91
N ILE A 36 8.97 7.50 16.68
CA ILE A 36 8.41 7.96 15.41
C ILE A 36 8.00 9.43 15.61
N GLU A 37 8.59 10.31 14.81
CA GLU A 37 8.27 11.75 14.79
C GLU A 37 7.52 12.07 13.49
N GLU A 38 6.46 12.87 13.59
CA GLU A 38 5.66 13.34 12.44
C GLU A 38 6.07 14.78 12.14
N ASP A 39 6.50 15.08 10.92
CA ASP A 39 6.74 16.44 10.41
C ASP A 39 5.54 16.89 9.56
N GLU A 40 5.20 18.18 9.63
CA GLU A 40 4.03 18.78 8.98
C GLU A 40 4.22 18.98 7.47
N GLY A 41 5.43 18.76 6.95
CA GLY A 41 5.77 18.80 5.52
C GLY A 41 5.13 17.68 4.70
N GLY A 42 3.80 17.72 4.54
CA GLY A 42 3.08 16.87 3.60
C GLY A 42 3.55 17.10 2.15
N SER A 43 3.36 16.11 1.27
CA SER A 43 3.67 16.28 -0.15
C SER A 43 2.69 17.28 -0.80
N ASP A 44 3.21 18.25 -1.55
CA ASP A 44 2.42 19.21 -2.36
C ASP A 44 1.39 18.50 -3.26
N ARG A 45 1.72 17.30 -3.76
CA ARG A 45 0.84 16.46 -4.58
C ARG A 45 -0.42 16.00 -3.83
N SER A 46 -0.30 15.77 -2.53
CA SER A 46 -1.36 15.20 -1.68
C SER A 46 -2.09 16.27 -0.85
N ALA A 47 -1.64 17.53 -0.87
CA ALA A 47 -2.25 18.61 -0.09
C ALA A 47 -3.74 18.83 -0.40
N ARG A 48 -4.20 18.52 -1.62
CA ARG A 48 -5.61 18.64 -2.02
C ARG A 48 -6.48 17.42 -1.72
N VAL A 49 -5.87 16.28 -1.35
CA VAL A 49 -6.56 15.01 -1.08
C VAL A 49 -5.96 14.39 0.18
N SER A 50 -6.47 14.81 1.33
CA SER A 50 -5.96 14.40 2.64
C SER A 50 -6.29 12.94 3.01
N TRP A 51 -7.14 12.28 2.24
CA TRP A 51 -7.51 10.88 2.41
C TRP A 51 -8.07 10.28 1.11
N GLN A 52 -8.02 8.95 1.00
CA GLN A 52 -8.72 8.18 -0.03
C GLN A 52 -9.26 6.91 0.60
N CYS A 53 -10.47 6.50 0.18
CA CYS A 53 -11.03 5.20 0.47
C CYS A 53 -11.63 4.64 -0.82
N SER A 54 -11.22 3.44 -1.21
CA SER A 54 -11.75 2.78 -2.41
C SER A 54 -13.12 2.17 -2.11
N ASP A 55 -14.18 2.65 -2.76
CA ASP A 55 -15.44 1.90 -2.81
C ASP A 55 -15.25 0.71 -3.78
N VAL A 56 -15.33 -0.50 -3.22
CA VAL A 56 -15.07 -1.77 -3.92
C VAL A 56 -16.35 -2.53 -4.28
N THR A 57 -17.52 -1.92 -4.09
CA THR A 57 -18.83 -2.55 -4.36
C THR A 57 -18.94 -3.02 -5.82
N ALA A 58 -18.46 -2.21 -6.76
CA ALA A 58 -18.48 -2.56 -8.18
C ALA A 58 -17.56 -3.75 -8.50
N ALA A 59 -16.38 -3.82 -7.88
CA ALA A 59 -15.45 -4.94 -8.07
C ALA A 59 -16.00 -6.23 -7.46
N HIS A 60 -16.63 -6.15 -6.28
CA HIS A 60 -17.33 -7.27 -5.68
C HIS A 60 -18.45 -7.79 -6.59
N ALA A 61 -19.31 -6.91 -7.10
CA ALA A 61 -20.43 -7.31 -7.96
C ALA A 61 -19.98 -7.89 -9.31
N ALA A 62 -18.96 -7.30 -9.95
CA ALA A 62 -18.54 -7.69 -11.29
C ALA A 62 -17.59 -8.89 -11.31
N LEU A 63 -16.74 -9.04 -10.29
CA LEU A 63 -15.64 -10.02 -10.27
C LEU A 63 -15.70 -10.98 -9.07
N GLY A 64 -16.63 -10.80 -8.13
CA GLY A 64 -16.58 -11.48 -6.83
C GLY A 64 -15.39 -11.05 -5.97
N TRP A 65 -14.77 -9.91 -6.32
CA TRP A 65 -13.55 -9.45 -5.67
C TRP A 65 -13.81 -9.02 -4.22
N ARG A 66 -12.91 -9.43 -3.32
CA ARG A 66 -12.86 -9.02 -1.92
C ARG A 66 -11.39 -9.03 -1.46
N PRO A 67 -10.97 -8.14 -0.55
CA PRO A 67 -9.63 -8.22 0.01
C PRO A 67 -9.52 -9.49 0.87
N GLU A 68 -8.59 -10.37 0.54
CA GLU A 68 -8.36 -11.62 1.30
C GLU A 68 -7.18 -11.51 2.28
N HIS A 69 -6.34 -10.49 2.12
CA HIS A 69 -5.26 -10.17 3.04
C HIS A 69 -5.62 -8.94 3.87
N THR A 70 -5.44 -9.05 5.17
CA THR A 70 -5.52 -7.93 6.10
C THR A 70 -4.36 -6.95 5.86
N LEU A 71 -4.50 -5.74 6.40
CA LEU A 71 -3.41 -4.77 6.36
C LEU A 71 -2.15 -5.29 7.07
N ASP A 72 -2.32 -5.93 8.24
CA ASP A 72 -1.18 -6.40 9.03
C ASP A 72 -0.43 -7.54 8.31
N GLU A 73 -1.15 -8.48 7.67
CA GLU A 73 -0.53 -9.50 6.82
C GLU A 73 0.22 -8.89 5.63
N SER A 74 -0.38 -7.87 5.00
CA SER A 74 0.25 -7.17 3.87
C SER A 74 1.53 -6.44 4.27
N LEU A 75 1.54 -5.80 5.46
CA LEU A 75 2.72 -5.11 5.99
C LEU A 75 3.83 -6.07 6.42
N ALA A 76 3.47 -7.20 7.05
CA ALA A 76 4.41 -8.26 7.37
C ALA A 76 5.06 -8.84 6.10
N ALA A 77 4.26 -9.11 5.06
CA ALA A 77 4.76 -9.57 3.77
C ALA A 77 5.66 -8.54 3.08
N LEU A 78 5.27 -7.25 3.09
CA LEU A 78 6.07 -6.15 2.56
C LEU A 78 7.44 -6.07 3.26
N TRP A 79 7.47 -6.12 4.59
CA TRP A 79 8.72 -6.07 5.36
C TRP A 79 9.59 -7.29 5.08
N ALA A 80 9.01 -8.49 5.06
CA ALA A 80 9.74 -9.71 4.73
C ALA A 80 10.35 -9.66 3.32
N ALA A 81 9.61 -9.13 2.33
CA ALA A 81 10.10 -8.96 0.97
C ALA A 81 11.26 -7.96 0.88
N ALA A 82 11.18 -6.83 1.59
CA ALA A 82 12.26 -5.84 1.64
C ALA A 82 13.55 -6.39 2.27
N GLN A 83 13.44 -7.35 3.20
CA GLN A 83 14.58 -8.03 3.81
C GLN A 83 15.16 -9.14 2.91
N ALA A 84 14.31 -9.75 2.09
CA ALA A 84 14.66 -10.83 1.17
C ALA A 84 15.28 -10.33 -0.15
N ASP A 85 15.43 -9.03 -0.32
CA ASP A 85 16.19 -8.39 -1.41
C ASP A 85 17.51 -7.78 -0.88
N PRO A 86 18.64 -8.52 -0.90
CA PRO A 86 19.95 -8.00 -0.52
C PRO A 86 20.87 -7.66 -1.72
N HIS A 87 20.38 -7.57 -2.97
CA HIS A 87 21.24 -7.44 -4.17
C HIS A 87 20.70 -6.46 -5.24
N ASP A 88 21.52 -5.63 -5.90
CA ASP A 88 22.90 -5.98 -6.26
C ASP A 88 23.86 -4.78 -6.56
N PRO A 89 25.00 -4.64 -5.85
CA PRO A 89 26.15 -3.84 -6.28
C PRO A 89 27.25 -4.66 -7.01
N GLY A 90 27.00 -5.92 -7.39
CA GLY A 90 28.00 -6.87 -7.89
C GLY A 90 27.57 -7.72 -9.09
N GLY A 91 27.00 -7.10 -10.12
CA GLY A 91 26.78 -7.71 -11.44
C GLY A 91 27.84 -7.31 -12.46
N ASP A 92 28.89 -8.12 -12.57
CA ASP A 92 29.82 -8.29 -13.69
C ASP A 92 30.64 -7.07 -14.16
N GLY A 93 31.53 -6.61 -13.29
CA GLY A 93 32.84 -6.09 -13.73
C GLY A 93 33.74 -7.24 -14.17
N THR A 94 33.55 -7.72 -15.40
CA THR A 94 34.58 -8.52 -16.08
C THR A 94 35.41 -7.57 -16.95
N PRO A 95 36.76 -7.57 -16.86
CA PRO A 95 37.61 -6.62 -17.58
C PRO A 95 37.55 -6.75 -19.11
#